data_AF-A0A9E7EZC1-F1
#
_entry.id   AF-A0A9E7EZC1-F1
#
_cell.length_a   1.000
_cell.length_b   1.000
_cell.length_c   1.000
_cell.angle_alpha   90.00
_cell.angle_beta   90.00
_cell.angle_gamma   90.00
#
_symmetry.space_group_name_H-M   'P 1'
#
loop_
_entity.id
_entity.type
_entity.pdbx_description
1 polymer ?
#
loop_
_entity_poly.entity_id
_entity_poly.type
_entity_poly.pdbx_seq_one_letter_code
_entity_poly.pdbx_strand_id
1 'polypeptide(L)'
;MDGSIDPSRGPVAPIFEYGERSPRSYTELCNPYLTRARGREREEEERMATTCLSPRSLLVTLLLLALASVTPQRSAAAEVGDPRARSRFLAQEAVKKGARCDPVTNNRCSGLQARDGTQLLYCCKKRCRNVLSDRNNCGACGLRCGFGQLCCKGKCTAVAYDVNNCGKCGTVCQPGLRCEYARN
;
A
#
# COMPACT_ATOMS: atom_id res chain seq x y z
N MET A 1 11.31 45.24 -46.60
CA MET A 1 10.56 43.98 -46.41
C MET A 1 11.62 42.92 -46.17
N ASP A 2 11.96 42.72 -44.90
CA ASP A 2 13.15 41.98 -44.50
C ASP A 2 12.87 40.49 -44.29
N GLY A 3 13.90 39.73 -44.64
CA GLY A 3 13.88 38.28 -44.81
C GLY A 3 13.88 37.50 -43.51
N SER A 4 13.23 36.36 -43.58
CA SER A 4 13.23 35.30 -42.58
C SER A 4 14.62 34.64 -42.49
N ILE A 5 15.18 34.55 -41.28
CA ILE A 5 16.43 33.83 -40.99
C ILE A 5 16.11 32.62 -40.09
N ASP A 6 16.62 31.46 -40.51
CA ASP A 6 16.48 30.12 -39.94
C ASP A 6 17.34 29.91 -38.67
N PRO A 7 16.78 29.42 -37.54
CA PRO A 7 17.50 29.22 -36.28
C PRO A 7 18.16 27.83 -36.11
N SER A 8 18.34 27.03 -37.17
CA SER A 8 18.81 25.63 -37.06
C SER A 8 20.30 25.38 -36.74
N ARG A 9 21.09 26.37 -36.30
CA ARG A 9 22.52 26.15 -35.91
C ARG A 9 22.93 26.93 -34.66
N GLY A 10 23.08 26.21 -33.56
CA GLY A 10 23.80 26.61 -32.33
C GLY A 10 24.95 25.64 -32.02
N PRO A 11 25.90 26.02 -31.13
CA PRO A 11 27.32 25.76 -31.31
C PRO A 11 27.85 24.42 -30.79
N VAL A 12 28.93 23.98 -31.42
CA VAL A 12 29.85 22.90 -31.00
C VAL A 12 30.55 23.24 -29.68
N ALA A 13 30.56 22.29 -28.74
CA ALA A 13 31.36 22.33 -27.52
C ALA A 13 32.50 21.29 -27.58
N PRO A 14 33.68 21.55 -26.98
CA PRO A 14 34.85 20.71 -27.10
C PRO A 14 34.91 19.57 -26.07
N ILE A 15 35.64 18.54 -26.50
CA ILE A 15 36.22 17.38 -25.85
C ILE A 15 36.74 17.56 -24.41
N PHE A 16 36.46 16.58 -23.53
CA PHE A 16 37.30 16.22 -22.39
C PHE A 16 37.23 14.71 -22.11
N GLU A 17 38.40 14.16 -21.76
CA GLU A 17 38.81 12.77 -21.74
C GLU A 17 38.03 11.84 -20.79
N TYR A 18 37.72 10.63 -21.25
CA TYR A 18 37.45 9.49 -20.39
C TYR A 18 38.65 8.53 -20.44
N GLY A 19 39.34 8.43 -19.31
CA GLY A 19 40.49 7.56 -19.11
C GLY A 19 40.13 6.08 -19.22
N GLU A 20 41.03 5.35 -19.88
CA GLU A 20 41.02 3.89 -20.02
C GLU A 20 41.39 3.20 -18.70
N ARG A 21 40.63 2.16 -18.31
CA ARG A 21 41.18 1.05 -17.52
C ARG A 21 40.55 -0.28 -17.90
N SER A 22 41.42 -1.18 -18.34
CA SER A 22 41.19 -2.58 -18.75
C SER A 22 40.92 -3.52 -17.54
N PRO A 23 40.70 -4.84 -17.70
CA PRO A 23 39.51 -5.53 -17.18
C PRO A 23 39.86 -6.48 -16.02
N ARG A 24 38.86 -6.94 -15.26
CA ARG A 24 38.97 -8.18 -14.48
C ARG A 24 37.88 -9.15 -14.94
N SER A 25 38.37 -10.20 -15.59
CA SER A 25 37.78 -11.55 -15.69
C SER A 25 37.03 -11.95 -14.41
N TYR A 26 35.81 -12.46 -14.53
CA TYR A 26 35.51 -13.90 -14.42
C TYR A 26 34.13 -14.17 -15.01
N THR A 27 34.13 -15.11 -15.93
CA THR A 27 33.04 -15.62 -16.78
C THR A 27 31.76 -15.98 -16.03
N GLU A 28 30.65 -15.45 -16.55
CA GLU A 28 29.31 -15.97 -16.41
C GLU A 28 29.26 -17.45 -16.82
N LEU A 29 28.80 -18.32 -15.93
CA LEU A 29 28.34 -19.67 -16.26
C LEU A 29 27.09 -19.97 -15.44
N CYS A 30 25.92 -19.68 -16.02
CA CYS A 30 24.79 -20.61 -16.16
C CYS A 30 23.55 -19.85 -16.62
N ASN A 31 23.39 -19.73 -17.94
CA ASN A 31 22.10 -19.45 -18.55
C ASN A 31 21.65 -20.70 -19.32
N PRO A 32 20.69 -21.49 -18.81
CA PRO A 32 20.03 -22.49 -19.62
C PRO A 32 18.92 -21.81 -20.43
N TYR A 33 19.19 -21.71 -21.72
CA TYR A 33 18.29 -21.33 -22.80
C TYR A 33 16.80 -21.57 -22.52
N LEU A 34 16.05 -20.47 -22.54
CA LEU A 34 14.93 -20.24 -23.47
C LEU A 34 14.52 -21.48 -24.29
N THR A 35 13.46 -22.16 -23.87
CA THR A 35 12.45 -22.68 -24.80
C THR A 35 11.08 -22.74 -24.10
N ARG A 36 10.15 -21.91 -24.59
CA ARG A 36 8.72 -22.03 -24.32
C ARG A 36 8.09 -22.68 -25.55
N ALA A 37 7.59 -23.90 -25.42
CA ALA A 37 6.69 -24.51 -26.40
C ALA A 37 5.50 -25.17 -25.68
N ARG A 38 4.30 -24.91 -26.22
CA ARG A 38 3.00 -25.45 -25.78
C ARG A 38 2.89 -26.93 -26.14
N GLY A 39 2.24 -27.72 -25.29
CA GLY A 39 1.71 -29.04 -25.69
C GLY A 39 1.54 -30.02 -24.54
N ARG A 40 0.27 -30.35 -24.25
CA ARG A 40 -0.28 -31.61 -23.68
C ARG A 40 0.67 -32.81 -23.93
N GLU A 41 1.06 -33.68 -23.00
CA GLU A 41 0.30 -34.64 -22.20
C GLU A 41 1.15 -35.14 -21.01
N ARG A 42 0.50 -35.89 -20.11
CA ARG A 42 1.05 -36.57 -18.93
C ARG A 42 2.42 -37.22 -19.20
N GLU A 43 3.32 -37.17 -18.22
CA GLU A 43 3.65 -38.31 -17.37
C GLU A 43 4.65 -37.91 -16.28
N GLU A 44 4.49 -38.53 -15.12
CA GLU A 44 5.44 -38.51 -14.02
C GLU A 44 6.79 -39.01 -14.52
N GLU A 45 7.88 -38.32 -14.22
CA GLU A 45 9.14 -39.05 -14.01
C GLU A 45 10.05 -38.29 -13.05
N GLU A 46 9.89 -38.66 -11.79
CA GLU A 46 10.95 -39.24 -10.97
C GLU A 46 12.38 -38.74 -11.28
N ARG A 47 12.87 -37.87 -10.39
CA ARG A 47 14.30 -37.56 -10.29
C ARG A 47 15.06 -38.83 -9.89
N MET A 48 15.53 -39.61 -10.86
CA MET A 48 16.66 -40.52 -10.63
C MET A 48 17.95 -39.70 -10.66
N ALA A 49 18.30 -39.15 -9.49
CA ALA A 49 19.66 -38.73 -9.19
C ALA A 49 20.52 -40.00 -9.01
N THR A 50 21.07 -40.52 -10.10
CA THR A 50 22.04 -41.61 -10.09
C THR A 50 23.34 -41.10 -9.46
N THR A 51 23.46 -41.20 -8.14
CA THR A 51 24.70 -40.96 -7.41
C THR A 51 25.61 -42.17 -7.53
N CYS A 52 26.86 -41.96 -7.93
CA CYS A 52 27.92 -42.96 -7.86
C CYS A 52 28.25 -43.26 -6.39
N LEU A 53 27.74 -44.36 -5.81
CA LEU A 53 28.09 -44.77 -4.45
C LEU A 53 29.31 -45.69 -4.44
N SER A 54 30.37 -45.25 -3.73
CA SER A 54 31.48 -46.11 -3.32
C SER A 54 31.10 -46.90 -2.04
N PRO A 55 31.65 -48.12 -1.81
CA PRO A 55 31.23 -49.00 -0.72
C PRO A 55 31.52 -48.46 0.69
N ARG A 56 32.39 -47.45 0.82
CA ARG A 56 32.64 -46.76 2.10
C ARG A 56 31.51 -45.80 2.50
N SER A 57 30.70 -45.36 1.54
CA SER A 57 29.59 -44.42 1.77
C SER A 57 28.36 -45.10 2.39
N LEU A 58 28.18 -46.41 2.18
CA LEU A 58 27.07 -47.18 2.75
C LEU A 58 27.20 -47.36 4.27
N LEU A 59 28.42 -47.53 4.78
CA LEU A 59 28.65 -47.64 6.23
C LEU A 59 28.42 -46.30 6.95
N VAL A 60 28.80 -45.18 6.34
CA VAL A 60 28.61 -43.84 6.91
C VAL A 60 27.13 -43.46 6.91
N THR A 61 26.40 -43.79 5.86
CA THR A 61 24.95 -43.55 5.78
C THR A 61 24.15 -44.42 6.77
N LEU A 62 24.53 -45.69 6.95
CA LEU A 62 23.94 -46.56 7.99
C LEU A 62 24.21 -46.05 9.41
N LEU A 63 25.43 -45.56 9.69
CA LEU A 63 25.79 -45.01 11.01
C LEU A 63 25.01 -43.71 11.32
N LEU A 64 24.82 -42.85 10.31
CA LEU A 64 24.06 -41.60 10.44
C LEU A 64 22.56 -41.85 10.68
N LEU A 65 21.98 -42.87 10.03
CA LEU A 65 20.59 -43.26 10.26
C LEU A 65 20.37 -43.83 11.66
N ALA A 66 21.35 -44.56 12.22
CA ALA A 66 21.26 -45.09 13.58
C ALA A 66 21.22 -43.98 14.65
N LEU A 67 21.98 -42.88 14.47
CA LEU A 67 22.04 -41.76 15.40
C LEU A 67 20.79 -40.85 15.35
N ALA A 68 19.96 -40.93 14.29
CA ALA A 68 18.75 -40.11 14.17
C ALA A 68 17.55 -40.61 15.00
N SER A 69 17.65 -41.79 15.62
CA SER A 69 16.56 -42.41 16.40
C SER A 69 16.41 -41.88 17.84
N VAL A 70 17.34 -41.04 18.31
CA VAL A 70 17.28 -40.44 19.65
C VAL A 70 16.97 -38.94 19.55
N THR A 71 15.73 -38.60 19.17
CA THR A 71 15.21 -37.24 19.40
C THR A 71 14.17 -37.28 20.51
N PRO A 72 14.28 -36.43 21.55
CA PRO A 72 13.26 -36.36 22.58
C PRO A 72 12.01 -35.69 22.00
N GLN A 73 10.85 -36.33 22.19
CA GLN A 73 9.53 -35.83 21.81
C GLN A 73 9.29 -34.48 22.51
N ARG A 74 9.53 -33.37 21.81
CA ARG A 74 9.21 -32.03 22.30
C ARG A 74 7.71 -31.82 22.09
N SER A 75 6.94 -31.97 23.16
CA SER A 75 5.48 -31.74 23.17
C SER A 75 5.15 -30.41 22.51
N ALA A 76 4.29 -30.46 21.49
CA ALA A 76 3.75 -29.28 20.83
C ALA A 76 2.90 -28.48 21.81
N ALA A 77 3.47 -27.43 22.39
CA ALA A 77 2.68 -26.31 22.88
C ALA A 77 2.26 -25.51 21.65
N ALA A 78 0.95 -25.47 21.38
CA ALA A 78 0.38 -24.58 20.40
C ALA A 78 0.67 -23.13 20.80
N GLU A 79 1.69 -22.53 20.20
CA GLU A 79 1.87 -21.09 20.19
C GLU A 79 0.68 -20.49 19.43
N VAL A 80 -0.29 -19.95 20.17
CA VAL A 80 -1.29 -19.03 19.61
C VAL A 80 -0.53 -17.80 19.15
N GLY A 81 -0.04 -17.83 17.91
CA GLY A 81 0.63 -16.70 17.29
C GLY A 81 -0.29 -15.50 17.26
N ASP A 82 0.03 -14.47 18.05
CA ASP A 82 -0.61 -13.16 17.97
C ASP A 82 -0.47 -12.62 16.53
N PRO A 83 -1.57 -12.34 15.80
CA PRO A 83 -1.51 -11.83 14.43
C PRO A 83 -0.87 -10.43 14.30
N ARG A 84 -0.25 -9.90 15.37
CA ARG A 84 0.42 -8.58 15.40
C ARG A 84 1.95 -8.61 15.30
N ALA A 85 2.57 -9.74 14.95
CA ALA A 85 3.98 -9.76 14.57
C ALA A 85 4.21 -9.36 13.09
N ARG A 86 3.57 -8.27 12.62
CA ARG A 86 3.91 -7.65 11.33
C ARG A 86 5.05 -6.66 11.54
N SER A 87 6.10 -6.80 10.74
CA SER A 87 7.30 -5.95 10.71
C SER A 87 6.98 -4.47 10.93
N ARG A 88 7.66 -3.86 11.91
CA ARG A 88 7.46 -2.48 12.38
C ARG A 88 7.69 -1.43 11.29
N PHE A 89 8.27 -1.82 10.16
CA PHE A 89 8.62 -0.93 9.06
C PHE A 89 7.42 -0.50 8.19
N LEU A 90 6.31 -1.26 8.20
CA LEU A 90 5.03 -0.87 7.58
C LEU A 90 3.88 -0.81 8.62
N ALA A 91 4.19 -0.94 9.91
CA ALA A 91 3.23 -0.93 11.00
C ALA A 91 3.08 0.45 11.65
N GLN A 92 3.31 1.54 10.90
CA GLN A 92 2.67 2.80 11.26
C GLN A 92 1.18 2.56 11.06
N GLU A 93 0.48 2.15 12.13
CA GLU A 93 -0.96 1.98 12.11
C GLU A 93 -1.57 3.28 11.57
N ALA A 94 -2.02 3.25 10.31
CA ALA A 94 -2.64 4.39 9.67
C ALA A 94 -3.72 4.91 10.62
N VAL A 95 -3.52 6.12 11.16
CA VAL A 95 -4.37 6.64 12.23
C VAL A 95 -5.79 6.76 11.67
N LYS A 96 -6.72 5.97 12.20
CA LYS A 96 -8.09 5.90 11.69
C LYS A 96 -9.00 6.90 12.40
N LYS A 97 -10.14 7.22 11.79
CA LYS A 97 -11.26 7.86 12.47
C LYS A 97 -11.56 7.11 13.78
N GLY A 98 -11.73 7.85 14.86
CA GLY A 98 -11.99 7.30 16.18
C GLY A 98 -10.75 6.80 16.92
N ALA A 99 -9.54 6.86 16.35
CA ALA A 99 -8.33 6.61 17.12
C ALA A 99 -8.24 7.55 18.32
N ARG A 100 -7.63 7.08 19.42
CA ARG A 100 -7.34 7.94 20.58
C ARG A 100 -6.29 8.97 20.19
N CYS A 101 -6.49 10.18 20.66
CA CYS A 101 -5.56 11.29 20.54
C CYS A 101 -5.71 12.18 21.76
N ASP A 102 -4.76 13.08 21.95
CA ASP A 102 -4.78 14.09 22.98
C ASP A 102 -4.32 15.43 22.39
N PRO A 103 -5.13 16.51 22.48
CA PRO A 103 -4.82 17.80 21.88
C PRO A 103 -3.55 18.48 22.42
N VAL A 104 -3.01 18.01 23.55
CA VAL A 104 -1.86 18.60 24.21
C VAL A 104 -0.66 17.67 24.10
N THR A 105 -0.86 16.39 24.41
CA THR A 105 0.23 15.42 24.55
C THR A 105 0.37 14.46 23.38
N ASN A 106 -0.66 14.29 22.54
CA ASN A 106 -0.67 13.31 21.45
C ASN A 106 -1.58 13.72 20.28
N ASN A 107 -1.13 14.73 19.53
CA ASN A 107 -1.83 15.33 18.38
C ASN A 107 -1.71 14.53 17.08
N ARG A 108 -1.59 13.19 17.16
CA ARG A 108 -1.28 12.30 16.02
C ARG A 108 -2.23 12.33 14.82
N CYS A 109 -3.36 13.01 14.92
CA CYS A 109 -4.33 13.11 13.83
C CYS A 109 -4.80 14.53 13.55
N SER A 110 -4.12 15.56 14.05
CA SER A 110 -4.46 16.95 13.71
C SER A 110 -3.92 17.28 12.32
N GLY A 111 -4.82 17.47 11.34
CA GLY A 111 -4.46 17.73 9.94
C GLY A 111 -4.09 16.49 9.13
N LEU A 112 -4.36 15.28 9.66
CA LEU A 112 -3.97 14.05 8.98
C LEU A 112 -4.94 13.71 7.84
N GLN A 113 -4.41 13.58 6.63
CA GLN A 113 -5.16 13.04 5.49
C GLN A 113 -5.27 11.52 5.62
N ALA A 114 -6.50 11.00 5.54
CA ALA A 114 -6.79 9.57 5.62
C ALA A 114 -7.66 9.14 4.43
N ARG A 115 -7.65 7.84 4.11
CA ARG A 115 -8.35 7.26 2.96
C ARG A 115 -8.06 8.04 1.66
N ASP A 116 -6.78 8.07 1.28
CA ASP A 116 -6.35 8.64 0.00
C ASP A 116 -6.80 10.10 -0.21
N GLY A 117 -6.74 10.89 0.86
CA GLY A 117 -7.10 12.32 0.84
C GLY A 117 -8.59 12.63 0.97
N THR A 118 -9.47 11.62 1.00
CA THR A 118 -10.93 11.83 1.14
C THR A 118 -11.38 12.18 2.56
N GLN A 119 -10.51 11.98 3.55
CA GLN A 119 -10.74 12.35 4.93
C GLN A 119 -9.65 13.29 5.43
N LEU A 120 -10.05 14.26 6.25
CA LEU A 120 -9.13 15.08 7.01
C LEU A 120 -9.47 14.87 8.48
N LEU A 121 -8.57 14.21 9.20
CA LEU A 121 -8.75 13.96 10.62
C LEU A 121 -8.24 15.16 11.43
N TYR A 122 -8.94 15.43 12.54
CA TYR A 122 -8.47 16.30 13.62
C TYR A 122 -8.68 15.64 14.97
N CYS A 123 -7.83 15.94 15.95
CA CYS A 123 -8.07 15.52 17.32
C CYS A 123 -9.15 16.38 17.98
N CYS A 124 -10.40 15.90 17.95
CA CYS A 124 -11.49 16.57 18.63
C CYS A 124 -11.75 15.89 19.99
N LYS A 125 -11.54 16.64 21.07
CA LYS A 125 -11.57 16.15 22.46
C LYS A 125 -10.47 15.12 22.70
N LYS A 126 -10.75 13.82 22.59
CA LYS A 126 -9.75 12.74 22.77
C LYS A 126 -9.83 11.68 21.66
N ARG A 127 -10.46 12.04 20.54
CA ARG A 127 -10.71 11.13 19.42
C ARG A 127 -10.49 11.83 18.08
N CYS A 128 -9.89 11.11 17.15
CA CYS A 128 -9.73 11.58 15.78
C CYS A 128 -11.09 11.63 15.07
N ARG A 129 -11.48 12.79 14.55
CA ARG A 129 -12.74 13.01 13.84
C ARG A 129 -12.47 13.50 12.43
N ASN A 130 -13.28 13.05 11.47
CA ASN A 130 -13.17 13.52 10.09
C ASN A 130 -13.90 14.84 9.94
N VAL A 131 -13.16 15.94 9.84
CA VAL A 131 -13.76 17.27 9.72
C VAL A 131 -14.42 17.51 8.37
N LEU A 132 -14.17 16.66 7.37
CA LEU A 132 -14.80 16.80 6.05
C LEU A 132 -16.23 16.26 5.98
N SER A 133 -16.63 15.40 6.93
CA SER A 133 -17.91 14.69 6.85
C SER A 133 -18.63 14.51 8.20
N ASP A 134 -17.98 14.83 9.33
CA ASP A 134 -18.62 14.76 10.64
C ASP A 134 -19.49 15.99 10.87
N ARG A 135 -20.81 15.79 10.93
CA ARG A 135 -21.80 16.84 11.17
C ARG A 135 -21.53 17.66 12.45
N ASN A 136 -20.89 17.07 13.45
CA ASN A 136 -20.62 17.73 14.73
C ASN A 136 -19.24 18.40 14.80
N ASN A 137 -18.40 18.23 13.78
CA ASN A 137 -17.03 18.74 13.72
C ASN A 137 -16.70 19.19 12.29
N CYS A 138 -17.63 19.88 11.62
CA CYS A 138 -17.52 20.18 10.21
C CYS A 138 -16.55 21.33 9.95
N GLY A 139 -15.47 21.08 9.21
CA GLY A 139 -14.39 22.05 8.97
C GLY A 139 -13.48 22.26 10.18
N ALA A 140 -14.02 22.26 11.40
CA ALA A 140 -13.28 22.37 12.65
C ALA A 140 -13.97 21.60 13.79
N CYS A 141 -13.21 21.25 14.83
CA CYS A 141 -13.75 20.59 16.02
C CYS A 141 -14.82 21.44 16.70
N GLY A 142 -15.96 20.83 17.04
CA GLY A 142 -17.08 21.50 17.70
C GLY A 142 -17.97 22.35 16.79
N LEU A 143 -17.60 22.56 15.53
CA LEU A 143 -18.47 23.24 14.56
C LEU A 143 -19.55 22.26 14.09
N ARG A 144 -20.76 22.42 14.64
CA ARG A 144 -21.90 21.56 14.35
C ARG A 144 -22.79 22.18 13.28
N CYS A 145 -23.12 21.42 12.25
CA CYS A 145 -24.08 21.85 11.24
C CYS A 145 -25.50 21.92 11.80
N GLY A 146 -26.27 22.89 11.31
CA GLY A 146 -27.64 23.16 11.72
C GLY A 146 -28.63 22.04 11.36
N PHE A 147 -29.89 22.26 11.72
CA PHE A 147 -30.98 21.40 11.26
C PHE A 147 -31.10 21.46 9.73
N GLY A 148 -31.41 20.32 9.09
CA GLY A 148 -31.49 20.22 7.63
C GLY A 148 -30.15 20.33 6.89
N GLN A 149 -29.01 20.33 7.60
CA GLN A 149 -27.67 20.43 7.02
C GLN A 149 -26.81 19.18 7.24
N LEU A 150 -25.97 18.89 6.25
CA LEU A 150 -24.89 17.89 6.33
C LEU A 150 -23.53 18.56 6.21
N CYS A 151 -22.49 17.87 6.68
CA CYS A 151 -21.12 18.28 6.45
C CYS A 151 -20.65 17.77 5.08
N CYS A 152 -20.54 18.68 4.12
CA CYS A 152 -20.11 18.42 2.76
C CYS A 152 -18.73 19.03 2.56
N LYS A 153 -17.69 18.18 2.49
CA LYS A 153 -16.28 18.60 2.27
C LYS A 153 -15.83 19.70 3.25
N GLY A 154 -16.24 19.58 4.51
CA GLY A 154 -15.87 20.53 5.57
C GLY A 154 -16.72 21.80 5.64
N LYS A 155 -17.81 21.88 4.86
CA LYS A 155 -18.77 22.97 4.93
C LYS A 155 -20.16 22.44 5.27
N CYS A 156 -20.89 23.17 6.11
CA CYS A 156 -22.28 22.83 6.37
C CYS A 156 -23.13 23.24 5.18
N THR A 157 -23.78 22.25 4.56
CA THR A 157 -24.58 22.43 3.35
C THR A 157 -26.02 22.01 3.59
N ALA A 158 -26.93 22.83 3.08
CA ALA A 158 -28.36 22.78 3.26
C ALA A 158 -29.05 21.67 2.47
N VAL A 159 -28.88 20.41 2.86
CA VAL A 159 -29.44 19.31 2.06
C VAL A 159 -30.97 19.18 2.10
N ALA A 160 -31.62 19.87 3.04
CA ALA A 160 -33.08 19.83 3.17
C ALA A 160 -33.81 20.88 2.32
N TYR A 161 -33.09 21.87 1.78
CA TYR A 161 -33.70 23.02 1.08
C TYR A 161 -32.88 23.58 -0.09
N ASP A 162 -31.64 23.12 -0.30
CA ASP A 162 -30.83 23.49 -1.47
C ASP A 162 -31.10 22.54 -2.63
N VAL A 163 -31.62 23.09 -3.73
CA VAL A 163 -31.93 22.37 -4.96
C VAL A 163 -30.72 21.68 -5.58
N ASN A 164 -29.49 22.12 -5.27
CA ASN A 164 -28.25 21.52 -5.77
C ASN A 164 -27.63 20.50 -4.80
N ASN A 165 -28.21 20.33 -3.60
CA ASN A 165 -27.72 19.42 -2.57
C ASN A 165 -28.85 18.61 -1.93
N CYS A 166 -29.86 18.30 -2.74
CA CYS A 166 -31.11 17.69 -2.38
C CYS A 166 -30.90 16.31 -1.74
N GLY A 167 -31.25 16.19 -0.45
CA GLY A 167 -31.10 15.00 0.38
C GLY A 167 -29.67 14.59 0.73
N LYS A 168 -28.69 14.92 -0.11
CA LYS A 168 -27.27 14.61 0.08
C LYS A 168 -26.39 15.61 -0.69
N CYS A 169 -25.12 15.71 -0.27
CA CYS A 169 -24.15 16.59 -0.92
C CYS A 169 -24.05 16.35 -2.44
N GLY A 170 -24.07 17.42 -3.23
CA GLY A 170 -23.83 17.43 -4.67
C GLY A 170 -24.92 16.77 -5.50
N THR A 171 -26.13 16.59 -4.96
CA THR A 171 -27.25 16.02 -5.72
C THR A 171 -28.26 17.09 -6.07
N VAL A 172 -28.53 17.23 -7.36
CA VAL A 172 -29.59 18.13 -7.83
C VAL A 172 -30.94 17.43 -7.67
N CYS A 173 -31.97 18.15 -7.23
CA CYS A 173 -33.32 17.60 -7.16
C CYS A 173 -33.81 17.18 -8.55
N GLN A 174 -34.76 16.24 -8.58
CA GLN A 174 -35.48 15.94 -9.80
C GLN A 174 -36.16 17.20 -10.39
N PRO A 175 -36.21 17.33 -11.74
CA PRO A 175 -36.89 18.45 -12.39
C PRO A 175 -38.34 18.57 -11.92
N GLY A 176 -38.77 19.78 -11.56
CA GLY A 176 -40.12 20.06 -11.10
C GLY A 176 -40.39 19.76 -9.62
N LEU A 177 -39.44 19.15 -8.89
CA LEU A 177 -39.55 18.92 -7.45
C LEU A 177 -38.83 20.01 -6.66
N ARG A 178 -39.44 20.42 -5.53
CA ARG A 178 -38.83 21.33 -4.56
C ARG A 178 -37.98 20.51 -3.58
N CYS A 179 -36.84 21.06 -3.17
CA CYS A 179 -36.06 20.49 -2.08
C CYS A 179 -36.79 20.79 -0.77
N GLU A 180 -37.65 19.88 -0.33
CA GLU A 180 -38.35 19.99 0.95
C GLU A 180 -38.07 18.75 1.78
N TYR A 181 -37.47 18.98 2.96
CA TYR A 181 -37.16 17.95 3.95
C TYR A 181 -36.33 16.79 3.38
N ALA A 182 -35.35 17.09 2.52
CA ALA A 182 -34.40 16.12 1.98
C ALA A 182 -35.02 15.03 1.08
N ARG A 183 -36.23 15.26 0.53
CA ARG A 183 -36.74 14.48 -0.60
C ARG A 183 -36.05 14.88 -1.89
N ASN A 184 -35.78 13.90 -2.73
CA ASN A 184 -34.91 13.99 -3.89
C ASN A 184 -35.61 13.42 -5.12
#